data_AF-A0A1G1GDT4-F1
#
_entry.id   AF-A0A1G1GDT4-F1
#
_cell.length_a   1.000
_cell.length_b   1.000
_cell.length_c   1.000
_cell.angle_alpha   90.00
_cell.angle_beta   90.00
_cell.angle_gamma   90.00
#
_symmetry.space_group_name_H-M   'P 1'
#
loop_
_entity.id
_entity.type
_entity.pdbx_description
1 polymer ?
#
loop_
_entity_poly.entity_id
_entity_poly.type
_entity_poly.pdbx_seq_one_letter_code
_entity_poly.pdbx_strand_id
1 'polypeptide(L)'
;MKNHVLRPLFVVIGIVVLILLARIVIVPKDFGIGERGYMYAWYRKSNEEDWKKFKVKYMGREYCKDCHSDKYDAIKQTPHAAIQCENCHGPANDAVSEHPSDQRPKLVIDKSRAHCLRCHFPLPYPTSARLKIRGIDPDKHNPDMECSTCHNPHQPMEGLK
;
A
#
# COMPACT_ATOMS: atom_id res chain seq x y z
N MET A 1 -27.28 49.87 -6.20
CA MET A 1 -27.09 48.48 -6.72
C MET A 1 -28.15 47.60 -6.11
N LYS A 2 -28.80 46.71 -6.89
CA LYS A 2 -29.94 45.91 -6.40
C LYS A 2 -29.47 44.79 -5.45
N ASN A 3 -30.23 44.52 -4.39
CA ASN A 3 -29.91 43.56 -3.32
C ASN A 3 -29.59 42.14 -3.80
N HIS A 4 -30.05 41.74 -4.98
CA HIS A 4 -29.78 40.42 -5.57
C HIS A 4 -28.34 40.23 -6.05
N VAL A 5 -27.56 41.30 -6.25
CA VAL A 5 -26.13 41.20 -6.57
C VAL A 5 -25.27 41.28 -5.30
N LEU A 6 -25.66 42.11 -4.34
CA LEU A 6 -24.89 42.35 -3.12
C LEU A 6 -24.91 41.15 -2.15
N ARG A 7 -26.05 40.47 -2.00
CA ARG A 7 -26.18 39.30 -1.13
C ARG A 7 -25.24 38.14 -1.50
N PRO A 8 -25.23 37.64 -2.76
CA PRO A 8 -24.29 36.58 -3.13
C PRO A 8 -22.83 37.04 -3.06
N LEU A 9 -22.54 38.32 -3.35
CA LEU A 9 -21.18 38.87 -3.20
C LEU A 9 -20.68 38.76 -1.76
N PHE A 10 -21.48 39.16 -0.76
CA PHE A 10 -21.08 39.05 0.64
C PHE A 10 -20.90 37.60 1.11
N VAL A 11 -21.70 36.67 0.60
CA VAL A 11 -21.53 35.24 0.88
C VAL A 11 -20.19 34.74 0.34
N VAL A 12 -19.85 35.08 -0.91
CA VAL A 12 -18.56 34.70 -1.51
C VAL A 12 -17.39 35.31 -0.73
N ILE A 13 -17.47 36.58 -0.36
CA ILE A 13 -16.45 37.24 0.47
C ILE A 13 -16.32 36.50 1.82
N GLY A 14 -17.43 36.17 2.47
CA GLY A 14 -17.43 35.42 3.72
C GLY A 14 -16.74 34.06 3.60
N ILE A 15 -17.00 33.33 2.52
CA ILE A 15 -16.33 32.05 2.22
C ILE A 15 -14.83 32.24 2.01
N VAL A 16 -14.42 33.24 1.23
CA VAL A 16 -13.00 33.54 0.99
C VAL A 16 -12.29 33.89 2.29
N VAL A 17 -12.87 34.74 3.12
CA VAL A 17 -12.32 35.10 4.43
C VAL A 17 -12.20 33.87 5.33
N LEU A 18 -13.22 33.02 5.37
CA LEU A 18 -13.19 31.78 6.15
C LEU A 18 -12.08 30.84 5.69
N ILE A 19 -11.89 30.66 4.37
CA ILE A 19 -10.80 29.86 3.81
C ILE A 19 -9.43 30.44 4.20
N LEU A 20 -9.25 31.76 4.12
CA LEU A 20 -8.00 32.42 4.49
C LEU A 20 -7.70 32.27 5.99
N LEU A 21 -8.70 32.37 6.86
CA LEU A 21 -8.54 32.12 8.30
C LEU A 21 -8.19 30.66 8.59
N ALA A 22 -8.88 29.70 7.96
CA ALA A 22 -8.57 28.28 8.09
C ALA A 22 -7.14 27.96 7.63
N ARG A 23 -6.68 28.62 6.57
CA ARG A 23 -5.32 28.47 6.04
C ARG A 23 -4.25 28.82 7.08
N ILE A 24 -4.46 29.84 7.91
CA ILE A 24 -3.50 30.27 8.94
C ILE A 24 -3.26 29.16 9.99
N VAL A 25 -4.28 28.33 10.25
CA VAL A 25 -4.21 27.25 11.24
C VAL A 25 -3.72 25.94 10.62
N ILE A 26 -4.16 25.61 9.41
CA ILE A 26 -3.92 24.31 8.79
C ILE A 26 -2.58 24.25 8.05
N VAL A 27 -2.14 25.36 7.43
CA VAL A 27 -0.94 25.35 6.57
C VAL A 27 0.31 25.60 7.42
N PRO A 28 1.28 24.66 7.44
CA PRO A 28 2.54 24.83 8.15
C PRO A 28 3.32 26.06 7.67
N LYS A 29 4.03 26.74 8.58
CA LYS A 29 4.77 27.97 8.29
C LYS A 29 5.87 27.81 7.24
N ASP A 30 6.38 26.60 7.08
CA ASP A 30 7.46 26.22 6.17
C ASP A 30 6.96 25.55 4.88
N PHE A 31 5.65 25.60 4.62
CA PHE A 31 5.06 25.20 3.35
C PHE A 31 5.17 26.32 2.33
N GLY A 32 5.79 26.05 1.18
CA GLY A 32 5.99 27.06 0.13
C GLY A 32 6.83 26.54 -1.02
N ILE A 33 7.37 27.46 -1.83
CA ILE A 33 8.27 27.16 -2.96
C ILE A 33 9.71 27.06 -2.40
N GLY A 34 10.30 25.87 -2.45
CA GLY A 34 11.72 25.64 -2.19
C GLY A 34 12.62 25.96 -3.39
N GLU A 35 13.85 25.45 -3.36
CA GLU A 35 14.94 25.89 -4.26
C GLU A 35 14.80 25.41 -5.72
N ARG A 36 14.02 24.35 -6.00
CA ARG A 36 13.96 23.67 -7.32
C ARG A 36 12.82 24.14 -8.25
N GLY A 37 12.29 25.35 -8.04
CA GLY A 37 11.24 25.93 -8.88
C GLY A 37 9.85 25.31 -8.72
N TYR A 38 8.84 25.87 -9.39
CA TYR A 38 7.41 25.59 -9.13
C TYR A 38 6.98 24.13 -9.29
N MET A 39 7.65 23.32 -10.11
CA MET A 39 7.23 21.95 -10.42
C MET A 39 7.46 20.96 -9.27
N TYR A 40 8.56 21.10 -8.54
CA TYR A 40 8.94 20.16 -7.46
C TYR A 40 9.14 20.81 -6.11
N ALA A 41 9.10 22.14 -6.05
CA ALA A 41 9.43 22.86 -4.84
C ALA A 41 8.22 23.25 -3.98
N TRP A 42 6.99 22.88 -4.36
CA TRP A 42 5.79 23.18 -3.57
C TRP A 42 5.51 22.11 -2.52
N TYR A 43 6.17 22.20 -1.36
CA TYR A 43 6.01 21.25 -0.25
C TYR A 43 6.40 21.88 1.10
N ARG A 44 6.19 21.13 2.18
CA ARG A 44 6.63 21.49 3.54
C ARG A 44 8.10 21.17 3.71
N LYS A 45 8.97 22.17 3.90
CA LYS A 45 10.43 21.96 3.96
C LYS A 45 10.86 20.97 5.06
N SER A 46 10.28 21.06 6.25
CA SER A 46 10.55 20.14 7.38
C SER A 46 10.16 18.69 7.11
N ASN A 47 9.35 18.43 6.08
CA ASN A 47 9.02 17.07 5.66
C ASN A 47 10.26 16.28 5.22
N GLU A 48 11.31 16.95 4.71
CA GLU A 48 12.57 16.28 4.36
C GLU A 48 13.22 15.62 5.58
N GLU A 49 13.29 16.34 6.69
CA GLU A 49 13.86 15.82 7.94
C GLU A 49 12.99 14.72 8.53
N ASP A 50 11.67 14.81 8.37
CA ASP A 50 10.75 13.76 8.79
C ASP A 50 10.96 12.48 7.96
N TRP A 51 11.15 12.61 6.64
CA TRP A 51 11.47 11.46 5.77
C TRP A 51 12.85 10.88 6.04
N LYS A 52 13.85 11.69 6.39
CA LYS A 52 15.17 11.19 6.81
C LYS A 52 15.09 10.37 8.10
N LYS A 53 14.16 10.72 9.00
CA LYS A 53 13.90 9.97 10.24
C LYS A 53 12.96 8.78 10.05
N PHE A 54 12.32 8.68 8.88
CA PHE A 54 11.41 7.58 8.60
C PHE A 54 12.19 6.28 8.50
N LYS A 55 11.92 5.37 9.44
CA LYS A 55 12.55 4.05 9.45
C LYS A 55 11.92 3.15 8.39
N VAL A 56 12.73 2.70 7.44
CA VAL A 56 12.31 1.70 6.44
C VAL A 56 11.96 0.40 7.17
N LYS A 57 10.76 -0.12 6.91
CA LYS A 57 10.29 -1.38 7.53
C LYS A 57 10.48 -2.59 6.63
N TYR A 58 10.48 -2.36 5.32
CA TYR A 58 10.47 -3.40 4.30
C TYR A 58 11.85 -3.55 3.69
N MET A 59 12.36 -4.78 3.62
CA MET A 59 13.70 -5.10 3.12
C MET A 59 13.69 -5.58 1.66
N GLY A 60 12.51 -5.95 1.14
CA GLY A 60 12.34 -6.52 -0.19
C GLY A 60 12.77 -7.99 -0.27
N ARG A 61 12.36 -8.66 -1.35
CA ARG A 61 12.60 -10.11 -1.54
C ARG A 61 14.08 -10.52 -1.61
N GLU A 62 14.97 -9.62 -2.01
CA GLU A 62 16.38 -9.95 -2.18
C GLU A 62 17.04 -10.21 -0.83
N TYR A 63 16.63 -9.48 0.21
CA TYR A 63 17.02 -9.78 1.60
C TYR A 63 16.56 -11.18 2.03
N CYS A 64 15.36 -11.60 1.62
CA CYS A 64 14.83 -12.93 1.96
C CYS A 64 15.61 -14.07 1.28
N LYS A 65 16.14 -13.85 0.08
CA LYS A 65 16.84 -14.85 -0.74
C LYS A 65 18.06 -15.44 -0.04
N ASP A 66 18.78 -14.62 0.74
CA ASP A 66 20.03 -15.03 1.39
C ASP A 66 19.83 -16.18 2.38
N CYS A 67 18.64 -16.29 2.98
CA CYS A 67 18.29 -17.37 3.91
C CYS A 67 17.21 -18.34 3.37
N HIS A 68 16.38 -17.90 2.41
CA HIS A 68 15.24 -18.67 1.86
C HIS A 68 15.32 -18.81 0.33
N SER A 69 16.49 -19.23 -0.16
CA SER A 69 16.75 -19.38 -1.60
C SER A 69 15.79 -20.36 -2.29
N ASP A 70 15.45 -21.47 -1.64
CA ASP A 70 14.51 -22.47 -2.16
C ASP A 70 13.12 -21.88 -2.43
N LYS A 71 12.60 -21.08 -1.48
CA LYS A 71 11.29 -20.42 -1.62
C LYS A 71 11.34 -19.27 -2.61
N TYR A 72 12.45 -18.52 -2.62
CA TYR A 72 12.68 -17.46 -3.60
C TYR A 72 12.68 -18.01 -5.03
N ASP A 73 13.41 -19.08 -5.28
CA ASP A 73 13.51 -19.69 -6.61
C ASP A 73 12.19 -20.33 -7.04
N ALA A 74 11.47 -20.97 -6.11
CA ALA A 74 10.15 -21.54 -6.38
C ALA A 74 9.15 -20.45 -6.80
N ILE A 75 8.99 -19.38 -6.01
CA ILE A 75 7.98 -18.35 -6.30
C ILE A 75 8.31 -17.57 -7.58
N LYS A 76 9.60 -17.37 -7.89
CA LYS A 76 10.07 -16.68 -9.10
C LYS A 76 9.65 -17.35 -10.40
N GLN A 77 9.33 -18.64 -10.37
CA GLN A 77 8.88 -19.42 -11.53
C GLN A 77 7.35 -19.40 -11.70
N THR A 78 6.63 -18.62 -10.89
CA THR A 78 5.17 -18.63 -10.82
C THR A 78 4.58 -17.26 -11.14
N PRO A 79 3.26 -17.14 -11.39
CA PRO A 79 2.60 -15.85 -11.54
C PRO A 79 2.76 -14.91 -10.34
N HIS A 80 3.06 -15.45 -9.14
CA HIS A 80 3.36 -14.64 -7.94
C HIS A 80 4.76 -14.03 -7.93
N ALA A 81 5.59 -14.29 -8.95
CA ALA A 81 6.93 -13.70 -9.06
C ALA A 81 6.93 -12.17 -9.04
N ALA A 82 5.84 -11.49 -9.36
CA ALA A 82 5.77 -10.01 -9.26
C ALA A 82 5.61 -9.50 -7.81
N ILE A 83 5.24 -10.37 -6.86
CA ILE A 83 4.86 -10.01 -5.48
C ILE A 83 6.09 -10.08 -4.58
N GLN A 84 6.26 -9.11 -3.66
CA GLN A 84 7.32 -9.16 -2.63
C GLN A 84 6.92 -10.11 -1.50
N CYS A 85 7.90 -10.81 -0.90
CA CYS A 85 7.67 -11.75 0.21
C CYS A 85 6.88 -11.10 1.36
N GLU A 86 7.26 -9.87 1.70
CA GLU A 86 6.70 -9.08 2.80
C GLU A 86 5.26 -8.61 2.57
N ASN A 87 4.73 -8.74 1.34
CA ASN A 87 3.31 -8.48 1.09
C ASN A 87 2.42 -9.49 1.82
N CYS A 88 2.89 -10.74 1.97
CA CYS A 88 2.17 -11.79 2.71
C CYS A 88 2.79 -12.03 4.10
N HIS A 89 4.12 -11.90 4.22
CA HIS A 89 4.87 -12.22 5.43
C HIS A 89 5.08 -11.03 6.38
N GLY A 90 4.66 -9.81 6.03
CA GLY A 90 4.93 -8.63 6.85
C GLY A 90 6.40 -8.16 6.77
N PRO A 91 6.72 -7.01 7.39
CA PRO A 91 8.03 -6.38 7.28
C PRO A 91 9.13 -7.18 8.01
N ALA A 92 10.32 -7.24 7.43
CA ALA A 92 11.44 -8.00 7.98
C ALA A 92 12.55 -7.15 8.61
N ASN A 93 12.41 -5.82 8.63
CA ASN A 93 13.47 -4.97 9.19
C ASN A 93 13.58 -5.13 10.71
N ASP A 94 14.74 -5.59 11.18
CA ASP A 94 15.07 -5.88 12.58
C ASP A 94 14.78 -4.68 13.50
N ALA A 95 15.02 -3.45 13.04
CA ALA A 95 14.85 -2.24 13.85
C ALA A 95 13.38 -1.84 14.10
N VAL A 96 12.43 -2.52 13.45
CA VAL A 96 11.00 -2.18 13.50
C VAL A 96 10.11 -3.41 13.73
N SER A 97 10.54 -4.60 13.35
CA SER A 97 9.65 -5.75 13.14
C SER A 97 9.97 -6.96 14.02
N GLU A 98 10.84 -6.79 15.03
CA GLU A 98 11.29 -7.88 15.91
C GLU A 98 11.73 -9.13 15.12
N HIS A 99 12.45 -8.93 14.01
CA HIS A 99 13.03 -10.00 13.22
C HIS A 99 14.56 -9.95 13.22
N PRO A 100 15.22 -10.23 14.36
CA PRO A 100 16.68 -10.29 14.40
C PRO A 100 17.17 -11.40 13.46
N SER A 101 18.06 -11.04 12.54
CA SER A 101 18.65 -11.99 11.58
C SER A 101 19.34 -13.20 12.23
N ASP A 102 19.83 -13.06 13.47
CA ASP A 102 20.44 -14.11 14.29
C ASP A 102 19.43 -15.03 14.98
N GLN A 103 18.25 -14.52 15.34
CA GLN A 103 17.21 -15.27 16.07
C GLN A 103 16.18 -15.92 15.15
N ARG A 104 16.05 -15.43 13.90
CA ARG A 104 15.18 -15.98 12.84
C ARG A 104 13.73 -16.24 13.29
N PRO A 105 13.06 -15.31 14.00
CA PRO A 105 11.69 -15.52 14.40
C PRO A 105 10.77 -15.57 13.17
N LYS A 106 9.64 -16.27 13.28
CA LYS A 106 8.66 -16.30 12.18
C LYS A 106 8.04 -14.92 12.05
N LEU A 107 8.13 -14.34 10.86
CA LEU A 107 7.36 -13.15 10.52
C LEU A 107 5.86 -13.42 10.56
N VAL A 108 5.08 -12.37 10.77
CA VAL A 108 3.61 -12.45 10.79
C VAL A 108 3.08 -12.68 9.38
N ILE A 109 2.53 -13.87 9.14
CA ILE A 109 1.98 -14.24 7.83
C ILE A 109 0.47 -14.00 7.82
N ASP A 110 -0.01 -13.15 6.91
CA ASP A 110 -1.45 -12.98 6.65
C ASP A 110 -1.95 -14.11 5.75
N LYS A 111 -2.62 -15.09 6.38
CA LYS A 111 -3.24 -16.23 5.70
C LYS A 111 -4.74 -16.04 5.45
N SER A 112 -5.26 -14.85 5.75
CA SER A 112 -6.70 -14.60 5.61
C SER A 112 -7.14 -14.73 4.16
N ARG A 113 -8.36 -15.26 3.95
CA ARG A 113 -8.98 -15.31 2.61
C ARG A 113 -9.05 -13.91 1.98
N ALA A 114 -9.35 -12.91 2.78
CA ALA A 114 -9.44 -11.52 2.36
C ALA A 114 -8.14 -11.03 1.70
N HIS A 115 -6.98 -11.49 2.18
CA HIS A 115 -5.69 -11.16 1.58
C HIS A 115 -5.58 -11.66 0.14
N CYS A 116 -5.83 -12.95 -0.08
CA CYS A 116 -5.76 -13.59 -1.40
C CYS A 116 -6.79 -13.00 -2.38
N LEU A 117 -8.00 -12.71 -1.89
CA LEU A 117 -9.12 -12.21 -2.68
C LEU A 117 -8.92 -10.77 -3.19
N ARG A 118 -7.97 -10.00 -2.62
CA ARG A 118 -7.60 -8.69 -3.19
C ARG A 118 -7.26 -8.77 -4.67
N CYS A 119 -6.68 -9.88 -5.10
CA CYS A 119 -6.37 -10.17 -6.49
C CYS A 119 -7.33 -11.22 -7.07
N HIS A 120 -7.59 -12.29 -6.33
CA HIS A 120 -8.31 -13.47 -6.81
C HIS A 120 -9.84 -13.40 -6.69
N PHE A 121 -10.43 -12.29 -6.23
CA PHE A 121 -11.88 -12.14 -6.29
C PHE A 121 -12.36 -12.07 -7.75
N PRO A 122 -13.47 -12.74 -8.11
CA PRO A 122 -13.99 -12.74 -9.47
C PRO A 122 -14.46 -11.34 -9.85
N LEU A 123 -13.97 -10.84 -10.97
CA LEU A 123 -14.38 -9.56 -11.50
C LEU A 123 -15.46 -9.79 -12.57
N PRO A 124 -16.72 -9.37 -12.34
CA PRO A 124 -17.79 -9.56 -13.32
C PRO A 124 -17.59 -8.67 -14.56
N TYR A 125 -16.95 -7.50 -14.41
CA TYR A 125 -16.74 -6.53 -15.50
C TYR A 125 -15.32 -5.96 -15.44
N PRO A 126 -14.29 -6.73 -15.80
CA PRO A 126 -12.92 -6.27 -15.68
C PRO A 126 -12.55 -5.31 -16.81
N THR A 127 -12.04 -4.13 -16.45
CA THR A 127 -11.55 -3.09 -17.38
C THR A 127 -10.02 -3.02 -17.45
N SER A 128 -9.33 -3.94 -16.77
CA SER A 128 -7.87 -3.95 -16.66
C SER A 128 -7.29 -5.35 -16.87
N ALA A 129 -5.96 -5.42 -16.98
CA ALA A 129 -5.22 -6.68 -17.08
C ALA A 129 -5.46 -7.63 -15.88
N ARG A 130 -6.09 -7.16 -14.79
CA ARG A 130 -6.49 -8.00 -13.65
C ARG A 130 -7.41 -9.16 -14.05
N LEU A 131 -8.16 -9.06 -15.16
CA LEU A 131 -8.92 -10.18 -15.76
C LEU A 131 -8.07 -11.45 -15.95
N LYS A 132 -6.76 -11.30 -16.21
CA LYS A 132 -5.86 -12.43 -16.48
C LYS A 132 -5.55 -13.25 -15.23
N ILE A 133 -5.85 -12.72 -14.04
CA ILE A 133 -5.72 -13.43 -12.78
C ILE A 133 -6.96 -14.29 -12.59
N ARG A 134 -6.79 -15.59 -12.30
CA ARG A 134 -7.91 -16.50 -12.05
C ARG A 134 -8.74 -16.02 -10.86
N GLY A 135 -9.97 -15.60 -11.13
CA GLY A 135 -10.96 -15.20 -10.13
C GLY A 135 -11.70 -16.40 -9.53
N ILE A 136 -11.93 -16.39 -8.22
CA ILE A 136 -12.54 -17.49 -7.43
C ILE A 136 -13.64 -16.95 -6.53
N ASP A 137 -14.87 -17.41 -6.71
CA ASP A 137 -16.00 -17.08 -5.85
C ASP A 137 -15.75 -17.61 -4.42
N PRO A 138 -15.51 -16.74 -3.43
CA PRO A 138 -15.13 -17.15 -2.08
C PRO A 138 -16.30 -17.79 -1.31
N ASP A 139 -17.54 -17.58 -1.74
CA ASP A 139 -18.71 -18.13 -1.05
C ASP A 139 -19.00 -19.56 -1.52
N LYS A 140 -18.51 -19.91 -2.72
CA LYS A 140 -18.67 -21.27 -3.29
C LYS A 140 -17.44 -22.14 -3.14
N HIS A 141 -16.24 -21.57 -3.08
CA HIS A 141 -15.01 -22.34 -3.04
C HIS A 141 -14.50 -22.52 -1.60
N ASN A 142 -14.89 -23.65 -1.00
CA ASN A 142 -14.50 -24.07 0.34
C ASN A 142 -14.64 -22.92 1.35
N PRO A 143 -15.88 -22.48 1.65
CA PRO A 143 -16.11 -21.41 2.61
C PRO A 143 -15.47 -21.75 3.96
N ASP A 144 -15.09 -20.72 4.71
CA ASP A 144 -14.51 -20.80 6.06
C ASP A 144 -13.14 -21.47 6.20
N MET A 145 -12.52 -21.93 5.11
CA MET A 145 -11.15 -22.46 5.11
C MET A 145 -10.13 -21.46 4.56
N GLU A 146 -8.95 -21.35 5.16
CA GLU A 146 -7.86 -20.55 4.57
C GLU A 146 -7.42 -21.13 3.22
N CYS A 147 -7.18 -20.28 2.23
CA CYS A 147 -6.74 -20.71 0.90
C CYS A 147 -5.42 -21.49 0.98
N SER A 148 -4.51 -21.08 1.87
CA SER A 148 -3.20 -21.69 2.05
C SER A 148 -3.20 -23.09 2.66
N THR A 149 -4.35 -23.55 3.17
CA THR A 149 -4.48 -24.93 3.68
C THR A 149 -4.41 -25.95 2.54
N CYS A 150 -4.90 -25.59 1.35
CA CYS A 150 -4.93 -26.45 0.17
C CYS A 150 -4.00 -25.97 -0.94
N HIS A 151 -3.78 -24.65 -1.06
CA HIS A 151 -2.96 -24.05 -2.12
C HIS A 151 -1.62 -23.56 -1.57
N ASN A 152 -0.52 -23.94 -2.22
CA ASN A 152 0.81 -23.44 -1.87
C ASN A 152 1.03 -22.05 -2.51
N PRO A 153 1.14 -20.95 -1.74
CA PRO A 153 1.31 -19.61 -2.32
C PRO A 153 2.67 -19.42 -3.03
N HIS A 154 3.67 -20.24 -2.71
CA HIS A 154 4.97 -20.26 -3.39
C HIS A 154 4.95 -21.08 -4.69
N GLN A 155 3.95 -21.93 -4.88
CA GLN A 155 3.73 -22.74 -6.08
C GLN A 155 2.23 -22.78 -6.40
N PRO A 156 1.60 -21.63 -6.72
CA PRO A 156 0.15 -21.52 -6.84
C PRO A 156 -0.45 -22.37 -7.97
N MET A 157 0.39 -22.87 -8.88
CA MET A 157 -0.03 -23.77 -9.97
C MET A 157 -0.10 -25.23 -9.55
N GLU A 158 0.57 -25.60 -8.45
CA GLU A 158 0.52 -26.94 -7.91
C GLU A 158 -0.86 -27.20 -7.30
N GLY A 159 -1.53 -28.27 -7.74
CA GLY A 159 -2.85 -28.64 -7.20
C GLY A 159 -4.03 -27.84 -7.74
N LEU A 160 -3.85 -26.95 -8.74
CA LEU A 160 -4.95 -26.40 -9.53
C LEU A 160 -5.56 -27.51 -10.41
N LYS A 161 -6.50 -28.27 -9.85
CA LYS A 161 -7.42 -29.10 -10.63
C LYS A 161 -8.63 -28.28 -11.08
#